data_AF-A0AAU2U643-F1
#
_entry.id   AF-A0AAU2U643-F1
#
_cell.length_a   1.000
_cell.length_b   1.000
_cell.length_c   1.000
_cell.angle_alpha   90.00
_cell.angle_beta   90.00
_cell.angle_gamma   90.00
#
_symmetry.space_group_name_H-M   'P 1'
#
loop_
_entity.id
_entity.type
_entity.pdbx_description
1 polymer ?
#
loop_
_entity_poly.entity_id
_entity_poly.type
_entity_poly.pdbx_seq_one_letter_code
_entity_poly.pdbx_strand_id
1 'polypeptide(L)'
;MPRRQRRPRVERFDPSQRPASREEALRELQASAPRYSSLLVAYRMSQLSAVPHENRNVHLHGAAFEQLANQGTGDKALFMQLTGQRHKLTPAHYIDAVLEAALEPLDPMCVDEELIEDEKDHVEQLAEMGFAYRAYILNNEYLAAMDKQRFTCTLRKDVNAKVSRMMDLLSSMPTIKIQPFEIISAVVADYLNRLPAERPHVEAFFKRSTVTTYQ
;
A
#
# COMPACT_ATOMS: atom_id res chain seq x y z
N MET A 1 15.09 28.93 -55.43
CA MET A 1 14.44 29.41 -54.18
C MET A 1 14.07 28.21 -53.33
N PRO A 2 14.48 28.11 -52.05
CA PRO A 2 14.09 26.98 -51.22
C PRO A 2 12.63 27.12 -50.76
N ARG A 3 11.84 26.05 -50.94
CA ARG A 3 10.44 25.96 -50.49
C ARG A 3 10.38 26.02 -48.96
N ARG A 4 9.65 26.99 -48.40
CA ARG A 4 9.29 27.02 -46.97
C ARG A 4 8.58 25.72 -46.59
N GLN A 5 9.12 25.00 -45.61
CA GLN A 5 8.43 23.88 -44.97
C GLN A 5 7.10 24.36 -44.40
N ARG A 6 6.00 23.65 -44.70
CA ARG A 6 4.70 23.91 -44.09
C ARG A 6 4.83 23.68 -42.59
N ARG A 7 4.47 24.68 -41.78
CA ARG A 7 4.36 24.51 -40.33
C ARG A 7 3.44 23.32 -40.03
N PRO A 8 3.79 22.44 -39.08
CA PRO A 8 2.90 21.37 -38.66
C PRO A 8 1.56 21.96 -38.21
N ARG A 9 0.46 21.34 -38.62
CA ARG A 9 -0.89 21.68 -38.14
C ARG A 9 -0.89 21.43 -36.64
N VAL A 10 -0.84 22.50 -35.86
CA VAL A 10 -1.17 22.43 -34.43
C VAL A 10 -2.66 22.08 -34.36
N GLU A 11 -2.99 20.97 -33.71
CA GLU A 11 -4.39 20.61 -33.46
C GLU A 11 -5.08 21.76 -32.73
N ARG A 12 -6.31 22.08 -33.14
CA ARG A 12 -7.06 23.18 -32.51
C ARG A 12 -7.42 22.74 -31.09
N PHE A 13 -7.17 23.63 -30.12
CA PHE A 13 -7.59 23.47 -28.73
C PHE A 13 -9.08 23.13 -28.67
N ASP A 14 -9.40 21.94 -28.17
CA ASP A 14 -10.77 21.47 -27.93
C ASP A 14 -11.08 21.57 -26.44
N PRO A 15 -11.95 22.50 -26.01
CA PRO A 15 -12.31 22.65 -24.60
C PRO A 15 -13.07 21.44 -24.01
N SER A 16 -13.50 20.48 -24.84
CA SER A 16 -14.07 19.20 -24.38
C SER A 16 -12.99 18.16 -24.02
N GLN A 17 -11.74 18.35 -24.47
CA GLN A 17 -10.57 17.57 -24.07
C GLN A 17 -9.87 18.19 -22.85
N ARG A 18 -10.64 18.63 -21.84
CA ARG A 18 -10.02 19.05 -20.59
C ARG A 18 -9.25 17.87 -20.01
N PRO A 19 -7.98 18.04 -19.60
CA PRO A 19 -7.33 17.06 -18.75
C PRO A 19 -8.26 16.80 -17.56
N ALA A 20 -8.50 15.54 -17.23
CA ALA A 20 -9.25 15.18 -16.04
C ALA A 20 -8.68 15.99 -14.86
N SER A 21 -9.55 16.55 -14.02
CA SER A 21 -9.09 17.24 -12.82
C SER A 21 -8.21 16.28 -12.01
N ARG A 22 -7.22 16.80 -11.28
CA ARG A 22 -6.31 15.98 -10.48
C ARG A 22 -7.05 15.03 -9.54
N GLU A 23 -8.22 15.44 -9.05
CA GLU A 23 -9.10 14.61 -8.22
C GLU A 23 -9.78 13.48 -9.00
N GLU A 24 -10.27 13.72 -10.21
CA GLU A 24 -10.82 12.68 -11.09
C GLU A 24 -9.75 11.66 -11.50
N ALA A 25 -8.54 12.15 -11.81
CA ALA A 25 -7.40 11.29 -12.14
C ALA A 25 -7.02 10.39 -10.95
N LEU A 26 -7.00 10.93 -9.72
CA LEU A 26 -6.75 10.14 -8.52
C LEU A 26 -7.87 9.13 -8.23
N ARG A 27 -9.14 9.50 -8.47
CA ARG A 27 -10.27 8.56 -8.36
C ARG A 27 -10.17 7.42 -9.37
N GLU A 28 -9.77 7.72 -10.61
CA GLU A 28 -9.55 6.69 -11.63
C GLU A 28 -8.44 5.73 -11.22
N LEU A 29 -7.33 6.25 -10.69
CA LEU A 29 -6.23 5.43 -10.19
C LEU A 29 -6.67 4.58 -8.99
N GLN A 30 -7.45 5.15 -8.06
CA GLN A 30 -7.99 4.41 -6.93
C GLN A 30 -8.93 3.28 -7.37
N ALA A 31 -9.72 3.49 -8.43
CA ALA A 31 -10.62 2.47 -8.96
C ALA A 31 -9.89 1.35 -9.72
N SER A 32 -8.81 1.67 -10.45
CA SER A 32 -8.12 0.72 -11.34
C SER A 32 -6.84 0.10 -10.75
N ALA A 33 -6.19 0.79 -9.82
CA ALA A 33 -4.98 0.36 -9.13
C ALA A 33 -5.02 0.79 -7.65
N PRO A 34 -5.99 0.26 -6.86
CA PRO A 34 -6.22 0.71 -5.48
C PRO A 34 -5.00 0.55 -4.59
N ARG A 35 -4.19 -0.51 -4.75
CA ARG A 35 -3.01 -0.74 -3.91
C ARG A 35 -1.92 0.26 -4.23
N TYR A 36 -1.61 0.46 -5.52
CA TYR A 36 -0.66 1.50 -5.89
C TYR A 36 -1.14 2.90 -5.50
N SER A 37 -2.45 3.17 -5.56
CA SER A 37 -3.03 4.41 -5.05
C SER A 37 -2.72 4.59 -3.56
N SER A 38 -3.00 3.59 -2.72
CA SER A 38 -2.70 3.63 -1.28
C SER A 38 -1.19 3.79 -1.00
N LEU A 39 -0.32 3.09 -1.72
CA LEU A 39 1.14 3.25 -1.61
C LEU A 39 1.57 4.69 -1.91
N LEU A 40 1.02 5.29 -2.96
CA LEU A 40 1.33 6.67 -3.35
C LEU A 40 0.79 7.69 -2.34
N VAL A 41 -0.37 7.41 -1.72
CA VAL A 41 -0.90 8.22 -0.62
C VAL A 41 0.03 8.14 0.59
N ALA A 42 0.38 6.94 1.06
CA ALA A 42 1.29 6.75 2.19
C ALA A 42 2.65 7.42 1.95
N TYR A 43 3.21 7.26 0.73
CA TYR A 43 4.42 7.95 0.32
C TYR A 43 4.29 9.47 0.34
N ARG A 44 3.20 10.01 -0.21
CA ARG A 44 2.99 11.46 -0.25
C ARG A 44 2.84 12.05 1.15
N MET A 45 2.11 11.38 2.04
CA MET A 45 1.92 11.84 3.42
C MET A 45 3.23 11.87 4.20
N SER A 46 4.13 10.91 3.97
CA SER A 46 5.47 10.91 4.58
C SER A 46 6.34 12.08 4.08
N GLN A 47 6.24 12.43 2.79
CA GLN A 47 7.02 13.55 2.22
C GLN A 47 6.55 14.92 2.70
N LEU A 48 5.23 15.10 2.87
CA LEU A 48 4.66 16.40 3.21
C LEU A 48 4.71 16.71 4.72
N SER A 49 5.08 15.74 5.56
CA SER A 49 4.90 15.80 7.01
C SER A 49 3.50 16.30 7.42
N ALA A 50 2.51 16.04 6.56
CA ALA A 50 1.16 16.57 6.67
C ALA A 50 0.38 15.93 7.82
N VAL A 51 0.87 14.79 8.31
CA VAL A 51 0.25 13.96 9.35
C VAL A 51 1.34 13.56 10.36
N PRO A 52 1.06 13.50 11.66
CA PRO A 52 2.01 12.99 12.65
C PRO A 52 2.37 11.52 12.35
N HIS A 53 3.64 11.19 12.53
CA HIS A 53 4.16 9.83 12.39
C HIS A 53 4.84 9.36 13.68
N GLU A 54 4.81 8.06 13.92
CA GLU A 54 5.40 7.41 15.08
C GLU A 54 6.16 6.16 14.68
N ASN A 55 7.22 5.84 15.43
CA ASN A 55 8.01 4.65 15.18
C ASN A 55 7.35 3.43 15.83
N ARG A 56 7.14 2.38 15.04
CA ARG A 56 6.67 1.06 15.50
C ARG A 56 7.65 -0.03 15.12
N ASN A 57 7.94 -0.92 16.06
CA ASN A 57 8.62 -2.18 15.76
C ASN A 57 7.65 -3.09 15.02
N VAL A 58 7.96 -3.43 13.76
CA VAL A 58 7.19 -4.38 12.96
C VAL A 58 8.03 -5.62 12.74
N HIS A 59 7.41 -6.78 12.90
CA HIS A 59 8.00 -8.08 12.60
C HIS A 59 7.30 -8.66 11.38
N LEU A 60 8.08 -9.21 10.46
CA LEU A 60 7.58 -9.94 9.30
C LEU A 60 8.20 -11.34 9.27
N HIS A 61 7.45 -12.32 8.78
CA HIS A 61 8.05 -13.55 8.28
C HIS A 61 9.08 -13.25 7.19
N GLY A 62 10.17 -14.03 7.13
CA GLY A 62 11.24 -13.81 6.16
C GLY A 62 10.75 -13.76 4.71
N ALA A 63 9.80 -14.63 4.35
CA ALA A 63 9.18 -14.64 3.02
C ALA A 63 8.50 -13.30 2.64
N ALA A 64 7.69 -12.75 3.54
CA ALA A 64 7.01 -11.47 3.31
C ALA A 64 8.02 -10.31 3.24
N PHE A 65 9.08 -10.36 4.06
CA PHE A 65 10.13 -9.36 4.04
C PHE A 65 10.94 -9.38 2.72
N GLU A 66 11.32 -10.57 2.24
CA GLU A 66 12.03 -10.70 0.97
C GLU A 66 11.16 -10.24 -0.19
N GLN A 67 9.89 -10.65 -0.22
CA GLN A 67 8.95 -10.18 -1.24
C GLN A 67 8.80 -8.66 -1.23
N LEU A 68 8.74 -8.04 -0.04
CA LEU A 68 8.67 -6.59 0.11
C LEU A 68 9.93 -5.90 -0.43
N ALA A 69 11.11 -6.46 -0.17
CA ALA A 69 12.37 -5.93 -0.67
C ALA A 69 12.46 -6.01 -2.21
N ASN A 70 12.04 -7.14 -2.78
CA ASN A 70 12.01 -7.37 -4.22
C ASN A 70 11.01 -6.43 -4.92
N GLN A 71 9.78 -6.35 -4.41
CA GLN A 71 8.76 -5.44 -4.91
C GLN A 71 9.22 -3.98 -4.81
N GLY A 72 9.78 -3.59 -3.66
CA GLY A 72 10.28 -2.23 -3.44
C GLY A 72 11.39 -1.82 -4.41
N THR A 73 12.20 -2.77 -4.89
CA THR A 73 13.20 -2.53 -5.92
C THR A 73 12.55 -2.34 -7.30
N GLY A 74 11.60 -3.22 -7.65
CA GLY A 74 10.85 -3.12 -8.90
C GLY A 74 10.05 -1.82 -9.03
N ASP A 75 9.38 -1.41 -7.96
CA ASP A 75 8.55 -0.20 -7.96
C ASP A 75 9.39 1.08 -8.02
N LYS A 76 10.56 1.13 -7.38
CA LYS A 76 11.48 2.26 -7.55
C LYS A 76 11.93 2.43 -9.00
N ALA A 77 12.24 1.32 -9.67
CA ALA A 77 12.62 1.34 -11.08
C ALA A 77 11.44 1.78 -11.96
N LEU A 78 10.24 1.26 -11.70
CA LEU A 78 9.01 1.65 -12.38
C LEU A 78 8.74 3.15 -12.24
N PHE A 79 8.71 3.68 -11.02
CA PHE A 79 8.43 5.09 -10.81
C PHE A 79 9.53 5.98 -11.38
N MET A 80 10.80 5.58 -11.31
CA MET A 80 11.88 6.32 -11.97
C MET A 80 11.68 6.38 -13.49
N GLN A 81 11.23 5.28 -14.11
CA GLN A 81 10.90 5.25 -15.54
C GLN A 81 9.69 6.13 -15.86
N LEU A 82 8.66 6.15 -15.00
CA LEU A 82 7.40 6.88 -15.25
C LEU A 82 7.50 8.39 -14.98
N THR A 83 8.27 8.81 -13.98
CA THR A 83 8.32 10.22 -13.53
C THR A 83 9.66 10.89 -13.82
N GLY A 84 10.70 10.13 -14.16
CA GLY A 84 12.07 10.62 -14.25
C GLY A 84 12.70 10.95 -12.89
N GLN A 85 11.99 10.70 -11.77
CA GLN A 85 12.44 11.03 -10.42
C GLN A 85 12.73 9.78 -9.59
N ARG A 86 13.77 9.86 -8.76
CA ARG A 86 14.09 8.79 -7.79
C ARG A 86 13.20 8.92 -6.56
N HIS A 87 12.16 8.10 -6.49
CA HIS A 87 11.29 8.02 -5.32
C HIS A 87 11.94 7.21 -4.18
N LYS A 88 11.91 7.76 -2.97
CA LYS A 88 12.48 7.12 -1.77
C LYS A 88 11.47 6.19 -1.09
N LEU A 89 10.94 5.21 -1.84
CA LEU A 89 10.05 4.20 -1.28
C LEU A 89 10.82 3.30 -0.29
N THR A 90 10.43 3.34 0.97
CA THR A 90 10.90 2.45 2.04
C THR A 90 9.85 1.38 2.37
N PRO A 91 10.25 0.25 3.00
CA PRO A 91 9.31 -0.75 3.52
C PRO A 91 8.16 -0.18 4.35
N ALA A 92 8.42 0.88 5.12
CA ALA A 92 7.43 1.54 5.95
C ALA A 92 6.22 2.05 5.16
N HIS A 93 6.39 2.54 3.93
CA HIS A 93 5.25 3.03 3.12
C HIS A 93 4.31 1.91 2.69
N TYR A 94 4.85 0.72 2.39
CA TYR A 94 4.04 -0.42 2.01
C TYR A 94 3.26 -0.94 3.22
N ILE A 95 3.94 -1.05 4.36
CA ILE A 95 3.33 -1.51 5.61
C ILE A 95 2.27 -0.52 6.08
N ASP A 96 2.54 0.78 6.02
CA ASP A 96 1.59 1.82 6.37
C ASP A 96 0.34 1.78 5.46
N ALA A 97 0.52 1.70 4.14
CA ALA A 97 -0.58 1.58 3.18
C ALA A 97 -1.42 0.31 3.39
N VAL A 98 -0.76 -0.82 3.67
CA VAL A 98 -1.44 -2.10 3.94
C VAL A 98 -2.24 -2.05 5.23
N LEU A 99 -1.65 -1.54 6.30
CA LEU A 99 -2.27 -1.53 7.62
C LEU A 99 -3.37 -0.50 7.73
N GLU A 100 -3.27 0.64 7.03
CA GLU A 100 -4.38 1.59 6.91
C GLU A 100 -5.63 0.90 6.35
N ALA A 101 -5.49 0.17 5.24
CA ALA A 101 -6.60 -0.50 4.59
C ALA A 101 -7.09 -1.72 5.37
N ALA A 102 -6.18 -2.58 5.86
CA ALA A 102 -6.54 -3.81 6.55
C ALA A 102 -7.21 -3.54 7.91
N LEU A 103 -6.84 -2.46 8.58
CA LEU A 103 -7.38 -2.09 9.89
C LEU A 103 -8.38 -0.92 9.80
N GLU A 104 -8.86 -0.60 8.60
CA GLU A 104 -9.80 0.49 8.38
C GLU A 104 -11.02 0.43 9.33
N PRO A 105 -11.65 -0.73 9.56
CA PRO A 105 -12.81 -0.85 10.46
C PRO A 105 -12.52 -0.62 11.94
N LEU A 106 -11.24 -0.62 12.37
CA LEU A 106 -10.90 -0.45 13.77
C LEU A 106 -10.91 1.03 14.15
N ASP A 107 -11.64 1.36 15.21
CA ASP A 107 -11.62 2.64 15.88
C ASP A 107 -10.90 2.52 17.24
N PRO A 108 -9.68 3.08 17.35
CA PRO A 108 -8.91 3.08 18.60
C PRO A 108 -9.62 3.71 19.81
N MET A 109 -10.65 4.52 19.58
CA MET A 109 -11.41 5.21 20.62
C MET A 109 -12.79 4.58 20.87
N CYS A 110 -13.11 3.45 20.22
CA CYS A 110 -14.40 2.78 20.37
C CYS A 110 -14.58 2.22 21.79
N VAL A 111 -15.69 2.60 22.41
CA VAL A 111 -16.12 2.18 23.75
C VAL A 111 -17.49 1.49 23.74
N ASP A 112 -18.14 1.40 22.58
CA ASP A 112 -19.45 0.78 22.41
C ASP A 112 -19.29 -0.75 22.31
N GLU A 113 -19.96 -1.50 23.17
CA GLU A 113 -19.78 -2.95 23.27
C GLU A 113 -20.19 -3.70 21.99
N GLU A 114 -21.24 -3.26 21.28
CA GLU A 114 -21.70 -3.91 20.06
C GLU A 114 -20.69 -3.69 18.92
N LEU A 115 -20.21 -2.45 18.77
CA LEU A 115 -19.15 -2.15 17.79
C LEU A 115 -17.83 -2.84 18.12
N ILE A 116 -17.54 -3.09 19.40
CA ILE A 116 -16.35 -3.85 19.80
C ILE A 116 -16.45 -5.30 19.32
N GLU A 117 -17.63 -5.91 19.35
CA GLU A 117 -17.81 -7.26 18.80
C GLU A 117 -17.64 -7.26 17.27
N ASP A 118 -18.14 -6.26 16.55
CA ASP A 118 -17.89 -6.12 15.11
C ASP A 118 -16.38 -5.98 14.79
N GLU A 119 -15.64 -5.21 15.60
CA GLU A 119 -14.19 -5.11 15.47
C GLU A 119 -13.48 -6.43 15.75
N LYS A 120 -13.96 -7.22 16.72
CA LYS A 120 -13.42 -8.55 17.04
C LYS A 120 -13.64 -9.52 15.88
N ASP A 121 -14.84 -9.53 15.30
CA ASP A 121 -15.16 -10.34 14.13
C ASP A 121 -14.23 -9.99 12.95
N HIS A 122 -13.95 -8.71 12.73
CA HIS A 122 -12.99 -8.26 11.73
C HIS A 122 -11.55 -8.75 12.04
N VAL A 123 -11.12 -8.64 13.29
CA VAL A 123 -9.80 -9.14 13.73
C VAL A 123 -9.71 -10.66 13.62
N GLU A 124 -10.81 -11.39 13.83
CA GLU A 124 -10.87 -12.85 13.64
C GLU A 124 -10.70 -13.21 12.15
N GLN A 125 -11.34 -12.50 11.23
CA GLN A 125 -11.12 -12.69 9.78
C GLN A 125 -9.64 -12.44 9.39
N LEU A 126 -9.03 -11.40 9.95
CA LEU A 126 -7.60 -11.16 9.76
C LEU A 126 -6.72 -12.26 10.39
N ALA A 127 -7.14 -12.84 11.51
CA ALA A 127 -6.48 -13.97 12.14
C ALA A 127 -6.57 -15.23 11.27
N GLU A 128 -7.71 -15.50 10.63
CA GLU A 128 -7.86 -16.60 9.66
C GLU A 128 -6.87 -16.47 8.50
N MET A 129 -6.70 -15.26 7.95
CA MET A 129 -5.66 -14.99 6.95
C MET A 129 -4.26 -15.26 7.52
N GLY A 130 -4.00 -14.87 8.77
CA GLY A 130 -2.77 -15.17 9.50
C GLY A 130 -2.50 -16.66 9.63
N PHE A 131 -3.51 -17.46 9.99
CA PHE A 131 -3.40 -18.91 10.11
C PHE A 131 -3.15 -19.57 8.75
N ALA A 132 -3.86 -19.15 7.70
CA ALA A 132 -3.65 -19.65 6.35
C ALA A 132 -2.22 -19.35 5.87
N TYR A 133 -1.72 -18.13 6.14
CA TYR A 133 -0.36 -17.75 5.80
C TYR A 133 0.68 -18.55 6.61
N ARG A 134 0.46 -18.74 7.91
CA ARG A 134 1.31 -19.60 8.75
C ARG A 134 1.38 -21.02 8.18
N ALA A 135 0.25 -21.61 7.82
CA ALA A 135 0.19 -22.94 7.23
C ALA A 135 0.94 -23.01 5.90
N TYR A 136 0.78 -22.00 5.04
CA TYR A 136 1.53 -21.86 3.79
C TYR A 136 3.05 -21.85 4.02
N ILE A 137 3.53 -21.08 5.01
CA ILE A 137 4.95 -21.03 5.37
C ILE A 137 5.44 -22.38 5.89
N LEU A 138 4.71 -23.00 6.81
CA LEU A 138 5.11 -24.27 7.42
C LEU A 138 5.10 -25.45 6.45
N ASN A 139 4.24 -25.41 5.43
CA ASN A 139 4.17 -26.44 4.39
C ASN A 139 5.29 -26.33 3.34
N ASN A 140 6.16 -25.32 3.43
CA ASN A 140 7.29 -25.13 2.53
C ASN A 140 8.59 -25.02 3.32
N GLU A 141 9.44 -26.04 3.25
CA GLU A 141 10.70 -26.12 4.02
C GLU A 141 11.61 -24.91 3.81
N TYR A 142 11.67 -24.39 2.58
CA TYR A 142 12.47 -23.21 2.28
C TYR A 142 11.93 -21.97 3.02
N LEU A 143 10.62 -21.73 2.95
CA LEU A 143 10.00 -20.58 3.60
C LEU A 143 10.01 -20.70 5.13
N ALA A 144 9.84 -21.90 5.66
CA ALA A 144 9.90 -22.18 7.08
C ALA A 144 11.29 -21.94 7.67
N ALA A 145 12.35 -22.13 6.87
CA ALA A 145 13.73 -21.87 7.26
C ALA A 145 14.12 -20.38 7.21
N MET A 146 13.27 -19.50 6.68
CA MET A 146 13.58 -18.07 6.59
C MET A 146 13.44 -17.36 7.93
N ASP A 147 14.47 -16.63 8.32
CA ASP A 147 14.46 -15.84 9.56
C ASP A 147 13.41 -14.73 9.53
N LYS A 148 12.70 -14.59 10.67
CA LYS A 148 11.82 -13.45 10.91
C LYS A 148 12.64 -12.17 11.00
N GLN A 149 12.16 -11.11 10.36
CA GLN A 149 12.84 -9.83 10.34
C GLN A 149 12.10 -8.82 11.21
N ARG A 150 12.83 -8.19 12.13
CA ARG A 150 12.35 -7.10 12.98
C ARG A 150 12.99 -5.80 12.53
N PHE A 151 12.17 -4.78 12.29
CA PHE A 151 12.65 -3.46 11.92
C PHE A 151 11.71 -2.36 12.40
N THR A 152 12.26 -1.16 12.53
CA THR A 152 11.49 0.03 12.90
C THR A 152 10.84 0.61 11.65
N CYS A 153 9.51 0.71 11.67
CA CYS A 153 8.71 1.39 10.67
C CYS A 153 8.20 2.71 11.21
N THR A 154 8.31 3.77 10.42
CA THR A 154 7.64 5.04 10.71
C THR A 154 6.25 4.98 10.09
N LEU A 155 5.21 4.86 10.92
CA LEU A 155 3.82 4.77 10.52
C LEU A 155 3.10 6.09 10.85
N ARG A 156 2.02 6.40 10.14
CA ARG A 156 1.12 7.48 10.56
C ARG A 156 0.49 7.13 11.91
N LYS A 157 0.28 8.14 12.74
CA LYS A 157 -0.15 7.96 14.14
C LYS A 157 -1.49 7.24 14.28
N ASP A 158 -2.42 7.51 13.36
CA ASP A 158 -3.73 6.85 13.28
C ASP A 158 -3.60 5.36 12.93
N VAL A 159 -2.77 5.02 11.93
CA VAL A 159 -2.46 3.63 11.57
C VAL A 159 -1.79 2.93 12.76
N ASN A 160 -0.88 3.61 13.45
CA ASN A 160 -0.24 3.09 14.66
C ASN A 160 -1.28 2.80 15.76
N ALA A 161 -2.23 3.70 16.00
CA ALA A 161 -3.29 3.48 16.99
C ALA A 161 -4.16 2.27 16.64
N LYS A 162 -4.51 2.08 15.36
CA LYS A 162 -5.28 0.92 14.88
C LYS A 162 -4.55 -0.41 15.07
N VAL A 163 -3.24 -0.45 14.83
CA VAL A 163 -2.44 -1.65 15.10
C VAL A 163 -2.41 -1.96 16.60
N SER A 164 -2.36 -0.94 17.47
CA SER A 164 -2.48 -1.17 18.92
C SER A 164 -3.86 -1.72 19.29
N ARG A 165 -4.93 -1.15 18.71
CA ARG A 165 -6.30 -1.64 18.88
C ARG A 165 -6.44 -3.12 18.50
N MET A 166 -5.90 -3.52 17.35
CA MET A 166 -5.86 -4.94 16.94
C MET A 166 -5.17 -5.84 17.98
N MET A 167 -4.04 -5.38 18.54
CA MET A 167 -3.30 -6.14 19.56
C MET A 167 -4.08 -6.26 20.88
N ASP A 168 -4.78 -5.21 21.28
CA ASP A 168 -5.63 -5.20 22.48
C ASP A 168 -6.84 -6.12 22.30
N LEU A 169 -7.51 -6.06 21.15
CA LEU A 169 -8.63 -6.94 20.80
C LEU A 169 -8.20 -8.41 20.78
N LEU A 170 -7.07 -8.74 20.13
CA LEU A 170 -6.51 -10.11 20.16
C LEU A 170 -6.23 -10.58 21.59
N SER A 171 -5.73 -9.71 22.45
CA SER A 171 -5.46 -10.05 23.86
C SER A 171 -6.73 -10.35 24.64
N SER A 172 -7.87 -9.75 24.25
CA SER A 172 -9.20 -10.02 24.81
C SER A 172 -9.85 -11.31 24.26
N MET A 173 -9.31 -11.90 23.19
CA MET A 173 -9.82 -13.10 22.52
C MET A 173 -8.87 -14.30 22.71
N PRO A 174 -8.76 -14.88 23.92
CA PRO A 174 -7.72 -15.85 24.27
C PRO A 174 -7.80 -17.18 23.51
N THR A 175 -8.93 -17.47 22.87
CA THR A 175 -9.14 -18.64 22.01
C THR A 175 -8.38 -18.54 20.69
N ILE A 176 -8.15 -17.33 20.18
CA ILE A 176 -7.46 -17.09 18.92
C ILE A 176 -5.94 -17.15 19.15
N LYS A 177 -5.33 -18.29 18.80
CA LYS A 177 -3.88 -18.56 18.96
C LYS A 177 -3.03 -18.02 17.80
N ILE A 178 -3.25 -16.76 17.43
CA ILE A 178 -2.46 -16.02 16.42
C ILE A 178 -1.58 -14.98 17.12
N GLN A 179 -0.39 -14.71 16.58
CA GLN A 179 0.44 -13.60 17.00
C GLN A 179 0.20 -12.40 16.06
N PRO A 180 0.22 -11.14 16.58
CA PRO A 180 -0.02 -9.95 15.75
C PRO A 180 0.87 -9.87 14.51
N PHE A 181 2.13 -10.30 14.60
CA PHE A 181 3.05 -10.26 13.46
C PHE A 181 2.66 -11.22 12.31
N GLU A 182 1.92 -12.28 12.60
CA GLU A 182 1.47 -13.25 11.60
C GLU A 182 0.34 -12.65 10.76
N ILE A 183 -0.58 -11.92 11.41
CA ILE A 183 -1.58 -11.11 10.73
C ILE A 183 -0.90 -10.07 9.83
N ILE A 184 0.01 -9.27 10.40
CA ILE A 184 0.75 -8.23 9.65
C ILE A 184 1.49 -8.86 8.45
N SER A 185 2.15 -10.00 8.65
CA SER A 185 2.84 -10.71 7.57
C SER A 185 1.89 -11.19 6.47
N ALA A 186 0.72 -11.72 6.84
CA ALA A 186 -0.27 -12.22 5.91
C ALA A 186 -0.87 -11.10 5.06
N VAL A 187 -1.27 -9.99 5.68
CA VAL A 187 -1.83 -8.84 4.94
C VAL A 187 -0.80 -8.17 4.04
N VAL A 188 0.46 -8.10 4.47
CA VAL A 188 1.57 -7.60 3.63
C VAL A 188 1.81 -8.54 2.45
N ALA A 189 1.85 -9.86 2.67
CA ALA A 189 2.04 -10.82 1.59
C ALA A 189 0.89 -10.80 0.57
N ASP A 190 -0.37 -10.77 1.01
CA ASP A 190 -1.53 -10.66 0.11
C ASP A 190 -1.47 -9.37 -0.73
N TYR A 191 -1.15 -8.24 -0.10
CA TYR A 191 -1.01 -6.97 -0.78
C TYR A 191 0.09 -7.01 -1.86
N LEU A 192 1.27 -7.53 -1.52
CA LEU A 192 2.40 -7.65 -2.44
C LEU A 192 2.11 -8.61 -3.59
N ASN A 193 1.37 -9.69 -3.36
CA ASN A 193 0.98 -10.64 -4.41
C ASN A 193 0.05 -10.03 -5.46
N ARG A 194 -0.72 -9.00 -5.09
CA ARG A 194 -1.70 -8.38 -5.97
C ARG A 194 -1.19 -7.13 -6.69
N LEU A 195 -0.15 -6.48 -6.18
CA LEU A 195 0.48 -5.31 -6.81
C LEU A 195 0.87 -5.54 -8.28
N PRO A 196 1.52 -6.65 -8.68
CA PRO A 196 1.92 -6.86 -10.07
C PRO A 196 0.77 -6.77 -11.09
N ALA A 197 -0.44 -7.19 -10.70
CA ALA A 197 -1.61 -7.12 -11.57
C ALA A 197 -2.09 -5.68 -11.82
N GLU A 198 -1.81 -4.74 -10.91
CA GLU A 198 -2.21 -3.34 -11.02
C GLU A 198 -1.19 -2.49 -11.81
N ARG A 199 0.03 -3.00 -12.02
CA ARG A 199 1.13 -2.29 -12.68
C ARG A 199 0.77 -1.74 -14.08
N PRO A 200 0.09 -2.48 -14.97
CA PRO A 200 -0.29 -1.95 -16.28
C PRO A 200 -1.21 -0.72 -16.18
N HIS A 201 -2.09 -0.67 -15.18
CA HIS A 201 -2.98 0.47 -14.95
C HIS A 201 -2.21 1.70 -14.48
N VAL A 202 -1.22 1.52 -13.59
CA VAL A 202 -0.33 2.60 -13.16
C VAL A 202 0.48 3.16 -14.34
N GLU A 203 1.04 2.29 -15.17
CA GLU A 203 1.80 2.72 -16.34
C GLU A 203 0.93 3.50 -17.32
N ALA A 204 -0.30 3.03 -17.58
CA ALA A 204 -1.26 3.74 -18.43
C ALA A 204 -1.64 5.11 -17.85
N PHE A 205 -1.89 5.17 -16.53
CA PHE A 205 -2.20 6.39 -15.82
C PHE A 205 -1.10 7.44 -15.95
N PHE A 206 0.16 7.07 -15.67
CA PHE A 206 1.28 8.00 -15.75
C PHE A 206 1.58 8.43 -17.19
N LYS A 207 1.46 7.54 -18.19
CA LYS A 207 1.59 7.91 -19.61
C LYS A 207 0.57 8.98 -20.03
N ARG A 208 -0.70 8.84 -19.63
CA ARG A 208 -1.72 9.87 -19.91
C ARG A 208 -1.41 11.19 -19.19
N SER A 209 -1.01 11.10 -17.94
CA SER A 209 -0.78 12.26 -17.06
C SER A 209 0.50 13.04 -17.41
N THR A 210 1.54 12.41 -17.96
CA THR A 210 2.77 13.09 -18.39
C THR A 210 2.60 13.80 -19.73
N VAL A 211 1.78 13.26 -20.64
CA VAL A 211 1.48 13.91 -21.92
C VAL A 211 0.71 15.22 -21.71
N THR A 212 -0.10 15.32 -20.66
CA THR A 212 -0.88 16.54 -20.34
C THR A 212 -0.06 17.68 -19.74
N THR A 213 1.16 17.46 -19.25
CA THR A 213 1.97 18.50 -18.56
C THR A 213 2.92 19.26 -19.48
N TYR A 214 3.10 18.80 -20.73
CA TYR A 214 4.02 19.40 -21.72
C TYR A 214 3.28 20.07 -22.91
N GLN A 215 1.96 20.24 -22.85
CA GLN A 215 1.16 20.97 -23.83
C GLN A 215 0.70 22.32 -23.25
#